data_AF-A0A8S2YYD0-F1
#
_entry.id   AF-A0A8S2YYD0-F1
#
_cell.length_a   1.000
_cell.length_b   1.000
_cell.length_c   1.000
_cell.angle_alpha   90.00
_cell.angle_beta   90.00
_cell.angle_gamma   90.00
#
_symmetry.space_group_name_H-M   'P 1'
#
loop_
_entity.id
_entity.type
_entity.pdbx_description
1 polymer ?
#
loop_
_entity_poly.entity_id
_entity_poly.type
_entity_poly.pdbx_seq_one_letter_code
_entity_poly.pdbx_strand_id
1 'polypeptide(L)'
;MKNLVALCFVPPDKVIEEFTWIKDSASDNLDGLIMYFEDTYVGRIMNRNRRAEPRFHISMWNCFERIEKELARTTKELCNNYVIRLKQLLKLYTLM
;
A
#
# COMPACT_ATOMS: atom_id res chain seq x y z
N MET A 1 -0.48 4.11 11.52
CA MET A 1 0.76 4.00 10.72
C MET A 1 1.01 2.65 10.07
N LYS A 2 0.87 1.51 10.76
CA LYS A 2 1.17 0.17 10.20
C LYS A 2 0.38 -0.16 8.90
N ASN A 3 -0.83 0.37 8.76
CA ASN A 3 -1.70 0.09 7.62
C ASN A 3 -1.22 0.74 6.31
N LEU A 4 -0.59 1.94 6.37
CA LEU A 4 -0.06 2.59 5.16
C LEU A 4 1.14 1.83 4.58
N VAL A 5 1.99 1.26 5.45
CA VAL A 5 3.12 0.42 5.01
C VAL A 5 2.63 -0.89 4.38
N ALA A 6 1.48 -1.40 4.81
CA ALA A 6 0.89 -2.60 4.23
C ALA A 6 0.48 -2.43 2.76
N LEU A 7 0.20 -1.19 2.30
CA LEU A 7 -0.13 -0.88 0.91
C LEU A 7 0.97 -1.29 -0.08
N CYS A 8 2.23 -1.35 0.36
CA CYS A 8 3.33 -1.85 -0.47
C CYS A 8 3.13 -3.30 -0.90
N PHE A 9 2.24 -4.04 -0.25
CA PHE A 9 2.03 -5.46 -0.44
C PHE A 9 0.61 -5.80 -0.88
N VAL A 10 -0.19 -4.79 -1.20
CA VAL A 10 -1.50 -4.94 -1.83
C VAL A 10 -1.30 -5.03 -3.34
N PRO A 11 -2.10 -5.82 -4.09
CA PRO A 11 -2.09 -5.77 -5.55
C PRO A 11 -2.15 -4.32 -6.07
N PRO A 12 -1.32 -3.92 -7.05
CA PRO A 12 -1.24 -2.52 -7.49
C PRO A 12 -2.58 -1.88 -7.87
N ASP A 13 -3.49 -2.67 -8.45
CA ASP A 13 -4.85 -2.28 -8.85
C ASP A 13 -5.79 -2.05 -7.65
N LYS A 14 -5.49 -2.64 -6.50
CA LYS A 14 -6.25 -2.52 -5.24
C LYS A 14 -5.71 -1.47 -4.28
N VAL A 15 -4.49 -0.98 -4.48
CA VAL A 15 -3.85 0.01 -3.59
C VAL A 15 -4.72 1.25 -3.35
N ILE A 16 -5.35 1.77 -4.40
CA ILE A 16 -6.17 2.99 -4.31
C ILE A 16 -7.44 2.75 -3.48
N GLU A 17 -8.07 1.59 -3.66
CA GLU A 17 -9.26 1.18 -2.93
C GLU A 17 -8.94 1.07 -1.43
N GLU A 18 -7.90 0.29 -1.09
CA GLU A 18 -7.44 0.10 0.30
C GLU A 18 -6.99 1.40 0.96
N PHE A 19 -6.30 2.28 0.23
CA PHE A 19 -5.93 3.59 0.75
C PHE A 19 -7.15 4.45 1.09
N THR A 20 -8.21 4.37 0.28
CA THR A 20 -9.46 5.11 0.53
C THR A 20 -10.11 4.61 1.82
N TRP A 21 -10.18 3.30 2.04
CA TRP A 21 -10.64 2.72 3.30
C TRP A 21 -9.81 3.15 4.52
N ILE A 22 -8.47 3.20 4.38
CA ILE A 22 -7.58 3.67 5.45
C ILE A 22 -7.83 5.15 5.74
N LYS A 23 -8.04 5.98 4.71
CA LYS A 23 -8.35 7.40 4.85
C LYS A 23 -9.68 7.60 5.59
N ASP A 24 -10.73 6.91 5.15
CA ASP A 24 -12.07 7.08 5.72
C ASP A 24 -12.19 6.56 7.16
N SER A 25 -11.27 5.68 7.59
CA SER A 25 -11.17 5.17 8.96
C SER A 25 -10.11 5.86 9.83
N ALA A 26 -9.35 6.81 9.27
CA ALA A 26 -8.33 7.54 10.00
C ALA A 26 -8.96 8.63 10.89
N SER A 27 -8.32 8.92 12.02
CA SER A 27 -8.67 10.06 12.87
C SER A 27 -8.12 11.36 12.29
N ASP A 28 -8.85 12.47 12.46
CA ASP A 28 -8.52 13.81 11.90
C ASP A 28 -7.10 14.30 12.24
N ASN A 29 -6.55 13.89 13.39
CA ASN A 29 -5.17 14.22 13.76
C ASN A 29 -4.11 13.61 12.82
N LEU A 30 -4.50 12.72 11.90
CA LEU A 30 -3.65 12.13 10.87
C LEU A 30 -3.84 12.77 9.49
N ASP A 31 -4.71 13.77 9.33
CA ASP A 31 -5.02 14.39 8.05
C ASP A 31 -3.76 14.88 7.32
N GLY A 32 -2.83 15.51 8.03
CA GLY A 32 -1.56 15.95 7.43
C GLY A 32 -0.73 14.79 6.86
N LEU A 33 -0.74 13.63 7.53
CA LEU A 33 -0.07 12.42 7.04
C LEU A 33 -0.80 11.81 5.84
N ILE A 34 -2.14 11.75 5.90
CA ILE A 34 -2.98 11.24 4.81
C ILE A 34 -2.81 12.10 3.56
N MET A 35 -2.89 13.43 3.70
CA MET A 35 -2.67 14.38 2.60
C MET A 35 -1.28 14.24 1.99
N TYR A 36 -0.25 14.14 2.83
CA TYR A 36 1.12 13.91 2.36
C TYR A 36 1.24 12.60 1.58
N PHE A 37 0.66 11.51 2.10
CA PHE A 37 0.70 10.21 1.45
C PHE A 37 -0.06 10.22 0.12
N GLU A 38 -1.23 10.86 0.09
CA GLU A 38 -2.06 10.99 -1.10
C GLU A 38 -1.31 11.76 -2.19
N ASP A 39 -0.66 12.89 -1.89
CA ASP A 39 0.15 13.64 -2.87
C ASP A 39 1.38 12.88 -3.36
N THR A 40 2.02 12.16 -2.45
CA THR A 40 3.34 11.59 -2.70
C THR A 40 3.26 10.26 -3.43
N TYR A 41 2.27 9.41 -3.11
CA TYR A 41 2.26 8.01 -3.51
C TYR A 41 1.00 7.54 -4.25
N VAL A 42 -0.14 8.21 -4.08
CA VAL A 42 -1.45 7.72 -4.61
C VAL A 42 -2.04 8.62 -5.70
N GLY A 43 -1.87 9.93 -5.55
CA GLY A 43 -2.53 10.96 -6.36
C GLY A 43 -3.89 11.37 -5.76
N ARG A 44 -4.04 12.67 -5.47
CA ARG A 44 -5.32 13.25 -5.01
C ARG A 44 -6.41 13.10 -6.07
N ILE A 45 -7.64 12.89 -5.62
CA ILE A 45 -8.81 12.99 -6.50
C ILE A 45 -8.99 14.46 -6.88
N MET A 46 -8.98 14.73 -8.18
CA MET A 46 -9.29 15.99 -8.82
C MET A 46 -10.73 15.97 -9.37
N ASN A 47 -11.13 17.10 -9.95
CA ASN A 47 -12.43 17.25 -10.61
C ASN A 47 -12.69 16.11 -11.63
N ARG A 48 -13.95 15.66 -11.70
CA ARG A 48 -14.41 14.58 -12.61
C ARG A 48 -13.78 13.21 -12.33
N ASN A 49 -13.48 12.89 -11.06
CA ASN A 49 -12.93 11.61 -10.63
C ASN A 49 -11.59 11.22 -11.28
N ARG A 50 -10.84 12.21 -11.80
CA ARG A 50 -9.46 11.99 -12.27
C ARG A 50 -8.52 12.09 -11.08
N ARG A 51 -7.46 11.29 -11.03
CA ARG A 51 -6.41 11.45 -10.02
C ARG A 51 -5.24 12.27 -10.56
N ALA A 52 -4.66 13.08 -9.68
CA ALA A 52 -3.38 13.72 -9.91
C ALA A 52 -2.29 12.66 -10.10
N GLU A 53 -1.26 12.96 -10.89
CA GLU A 53 -0.08 12.10 -10.91
C GLU A 53 0.67 12.19 -9.58
N PRO A 54 0.92 11.07 -8.88
CA PRO A 54 1.72 11.08 -7.66
C PRO A 54 3.19 11.35 -7.96
N ARG A 55 3.94 11.84 -6.96
CA ARG A 55 5.40 12.01 -7.08
C ARG A 55 6.13 10.70 -7.34
N PHE A 56 5.66 9.62 -6.71
CA PHE A 56 6.18 8.27 -6.90
C PHE A 56 5.04 7.33 -7.27
N HIS A 57 5.02 6.90 -8.53
CA HIS A 57 4.01 5.96 -9.03
C HIS A 57 4.01 4.65 -8.22
N ILE A 58 2.82 4.05 -8.08
CA ILE A 58 2.62 2.78 -7.35
C ILE A 58 3.60 1.70 -7.81
N SER A 59 3.85 1.60 -9.12
CA SER A 59 4.79 0.64 -9.71
C SER A 59 6.23 0.77 -9.21
N MET A 60 6.64 1.94 -8.68
CA MET A 60 7.99 2.18 -8.19
C MET A 60 8.22 1.61 -6.78
N TRP A 61 7.19 1.65 -5.92
CA TRP A 61 7.30 1.31 -4.51
C TRP A 61 6.53 0.03 -4.12
N ASN A 62 5.56 -0.40 -4.93
CA ASN A 62 4.83 -1.62 -4.70
C ASN A 62 5.76 -2.85 -4.81
N CYS A 63 5.58 -3.78 -3.89
CA CYS A 63 6.38 -4.97 -3.71
C CYS A 63 5.55 -6.25 -3.87
N PHE A 64 4.26 -6.17 -4.23
CA PHE A 64 3.35 -7.32 -4.35
C PHE A 64 3.93 -8.42 -5.25
N GLU A 65 4.27 -8.09 -6.49
CA GLU A 65 4.82 -9.08 -7.43
C GLU A 65 6.17 -9.67 -6.97
N ARG A 66 6.97 -8.89 -6.24
CA ARG A 66 8.25 -9.37 -5.70
C ARG A 66 8.05 -10.41 -4.62
N ILE A 67 7.02 -10.24 -3.80
CA ILE A 67 6.62 -11.21 -2.78
C ILE A 67 6.08 -12.48 -3.46
N GLU A 68 5.22 -12.34 -4.46
CA GLU A 68 4.69 -13.50 -5.18
C GLU A 68 5.78 -14.31 -5.86
N LYS A 69 6.78 -13.64 -6.43
CA LYS A 69 7.90 -14.26 -7.14
C LYS A 69 9.11 -14.62 -6.24
N GLU A 70 9.00 -14.40 -4.92
CA GLU A 70 10.05 -14.64 -3.91
C GLU A 70 11.42 -13.99 -4.23
N LEU A 71 11.39 -12.82 -4.88
CA LEU A 71 12.59 -12.11 -5.33
C LEU A 71 13.14 -11.22 -4.20
N ALA A 72 14.07 -11.76 -3.39
CA ALA A 72 14.72 -11.02 -2.31
C ALA A 72 15.54 -9.82 -2.83
N ARG A 73 15.43 -8.66 -2.15
CA ARG A 73 16.14 -7.41 -2.54
C ARG A 73 17.56 -7.26 -1.97
N THR A 74 17.87 -7.84 -0.80
CA THR A 74 19.16 -7.57 -0.14
C THR A 74 19.73 -8.71 0.72
N THR A 75 18.88 -9.56 1.30
CA THR A 75 19.28 -10.83 1.95
C THR A 75 18.02 -11.65 2.20
N LYS A 76 18.10 -12.99 2.07
CA LYS A 76 16.93 -13.89 2.14
C LYS A 76 16.12 -13.75 3.45
N GLU A 77 16.76 -13.40 4.57
CA GLU A 77 16.12 -13.43 5.90
C GLU A 77 15.11 -12.32 6.16
N LEU A 78 15.38 -11.07 5.75
CA LEU A 78 14.49 -9.94 6.03
C LEU A 78 13.24 -9.99 5.15
N CYS A 79 13.36 -10.42 3.88
CA CYS A 79 12.18 -10.69 3.05
C CYS A 79 11.38 -11.88 3.59
N ASN A 80 12.02 -12.99 3.98
CA ASN A 80 11.29 -14.19 4.42
C ASN A 80 10.39 -13.94 5.63
N ASN A 81 10.85 -13.24 6.67
CA ASN A 81 10.03 -13.01 7.86
C ASN A 81 8.84 -12.08 7.60
N TYR A 82 9.02 -11.05 6.77
CA TYR A 82 7.92 -10.15 6.40
C TYR A 82 6.96 -10.80 5.39
N VAL A 83 7.47 -11.54 4.40
CA VAL A 83 6.67 -12.30 3.43
C VAL A 83 5.82 -13.37 4.10
N ILE A 84 6.39 -14.13 5.05
CA ILE A 84 5.64 -15.15 5.81
C ILE A 84 4.50 -14.48 6.59
N ARG A 85 4.78 -13.35 7.25
CA ARG A 85 3.78 -12.62 8.04
C ARG A 85 2.70 -11.98 7.15
N LEU A 86 3.06 -11.47 5.98
CA LEU A 86 2.10 -10.93 5.00
C LEU A 86 1.27 -12.03 4.34
N LYS A 87 1.85 -13.19 4.00
CA LYS A 87 1.11 -14.37 3.51
C LYS A 87 0.11 -14.86 4.57
N GLN A 88 0.45 -14.81 5.86
CA GLN A 88 -0.47 -15.12 6.96
C GLN A 88 -1.61 -14.10 7.06
N LEU A 89 -1.33 -12.80 6.92
CA LEU A 89 -2.33 -11.74 6.95
C LEU A 89 -3.25 -11.75 5.72
N LEU A 90 -2.72 -12.01 4.53
CA LEU A 90 -3.50 -12.18 3.29
C LEU A 90 -4.43 -13.38 3.38
N LYS A 91 -3.99 -14.52 3.93
CA LYS A 91 -4.84 -15.69 4.18
C LYS A 91 -6.03 -15.39 5.09
N LEU A 92 -5.86 -14.51 6.07
CA LEU A 92 -6.94 -14.08 6.95
C LEU A 92 -7.95 -13.18 6.21
N TYR A 93 -7.49 -12.42 5.22
CA TYR A 93 -8.33 -11.53 4.41
C TYR A 93 -9.12 -12.28 3.31
N THR A 94 -8.66 -13.45 2.86
CA THR A 94 -9.37 -14.27 1.84
C THR A 94 -10.42 -15.22 2.44
N LEU A 95 -10.48 -15.34 3.77
CA LEU A 95 -11.39 -16.22 4.51
C LEU A 95 -12.55 -15.46 5.19
N MET A 96 -12.67 -14.15 4.96
CA MET A 96 -13.82 -13.32 5.32
C MET A 96 -14.61 -12.98 4.04
#